data_AF-A0A831QG33-F1
#
_entry.id   AF-A0A831QG33-F1
#
_cell.length_a   1.000
_cell.length_b   1.000
_cell.length_c   1.000
_cell.angle_alpha   90.00
_cell.angle_beta   90.00
_cell.angle_gamma   90.00
#
_symmetry.space_group_name_H-M   'P 1'
#
loop_
_entity.id
_entity.type
_entity.pdbx_description
1 polymer ?
#
loop_
_entity_poly.entity_id
_entity_poly.type
_entity_poly.pdbx_seq_one_letter_code
_entity_poly.pdbx_strand_id
1 'polypeptide(L)'
;EPYRMFTSRAEYRLLLREDNADFRLRDIGYNLGLVPGPVYSDFCRKRERVKMLLERLRTTKLRPSPGINDRLKELGSSPLDNVTTLERLLRRNEIFFKHLSLFDPGLEEGEIQVAEEVETRVKYEGYILRQERQVEKLRHMESLRIPDPIDYRTVHGLSNEVREKLSKIRPVSLGQAARISGITPAAIMAIQVHLKKGSCG
;
A
#
# COMPACT_ATOMS: atom_id res chain seq x y z
N GLU A 1 23.88 17.82 10.46
CA GLU A 1 22.67 18.63 10.75
C GLU A 1 21.64 17.80 11.51
N PRO A 2 20.79 18.41 12.35
CA PRO A 2 19.71 17.69 13.03
C PRO A 2 18.67 17.17 12.03
N TYR A 3 18.20 15.95 12.23
CA TYR A 3 17.20 15.33 11.38
C TYR A 3 15.86 16.09 11.43
N ARG A 4 15.26 16.37 10.27
CA ARG A 4 13.96 17.03 10.15
C ARG A 4 13.00 16.14 9.36
N MET A 5 11.83 15.86 9.93
CA MET A 5 10.82 15.00 9.30
C MET A 5 10.33 15.56 7.94
N PHE A 6 10.21 16.88 7.81
CA PHE A 6 9.70 17.52 6.59
C PHE A 6 10.61 17.33 5.37
N THR A 7 11.92 17.14 5.58
CA THR A 7 12.87 16.86 4.50
C THR A 7 12.97 15.37 4.16
N SER A 8 12.31 14.50 4.93
CA SER A 8 12.27 13.07 4.66
C SER A 8 11.21 12.75 3.62
N ARG A 9 11.59 12.01 2.57
CA ARG A 9 10.62 11.47 1.60
C ARG A 9 10.16 10.10 2.07
N ALA A 10 8.88 9.97 2.39
CA ALA A 10 8.26 8.67 2.57
C ALA A 10 7.91 8.09 1.19
N GLU A 11 8.62 7.07 0.76
CA GLU A 11 8.38 6.38 -0.53
C GLU A 11 6.98 5.73 -0.59
N TYR A 12 6.37 5.48 0.57
CA TYR A 12 5.08 4.81 0.75
C TYR A 12 3.95 5.75 1.20
N ARG A 13 3.88 6.95 0.62
CA ARG A 13 2.94 8.01 1.05
C ARG A 13 1.47 7.59 1.08
N LEU A 14 1.02 6.69 0.20
CA LEU A 14 -0.38 6.23 0.19
C LEU A 14 -0.66 5.20 1.29
N LEU A 15 0.35 4.47 1.75
CA LEU A 15 0.21 3.60 2.92
C LEU A 15 0.31 4.41 4.21
N LEU A 16 1.18 5.42 4.25
CA LEU A 16 1.51 6.20 5.45
C LEU A 16 0.74 7.52 5.55
N ARG A 17 -0.53 7.50 5.18
CA ARG A 17 -1.39 8.70 5.26
C ARG A 17 -1.74 9.03 6.71
N GLU A 18 -2.12 10.28 6.94
CA GLU A 18 -2.58 10.74 8.25
C GLU A 18 -3.91 10.10 8.64
N ASP A 19 -4.85 10.08 7.70
CA ASP A 19 -6.23 9.60 7.85
C ASP A 19 -6.35 8.09 8.18
N ASN A 20 -5.34 7.28 7.83
CA ASN A 20 -5.32 5.83 8.07
C ASN A 20 -4.37 5.40 9.20
N ALA A 21 -3.85 6.33 10.00
CA ALA A 21 -2.90 6.02 11.07
C ALA A 21 -3.47 5.06 12.12
N ASP A 22 -4.78 5.15 12.39
CA ASP A 22 -5.51 4.24 13.26
C ASP A 22 -5.51 2.81 12.69
N PHE A 23 -5.81 2.62 11.41
CA PHE A 23 -5.74 1.31 10.75
C PHE A 23 -4.36 0.68 10.81
N ARG A 24 -3.29 1.49 10.86
CA ARG A 24 -1.91 0.99 10.92
C ARG A 24 -1.42 0.68 12.34
N LEU A 25 -1.82 1.48 13.33
CA LEU A 25 -1.16 1.51 14.64
C LEU A 25 -2.07 1.15 15.80
N ARG A 26 -3.40 1.18 15.64
CA ARG A 26 -4.33 1.03 16.76
C ARG A 26 -4.26 -0.36 17.39
N ASP A 27 -4.15 -1.41 16.59
CA ASP A 27 -3.99 -2.78 17.08
C ASP A 27 -2.70 -2.93 17.91
N ILE A 28 -1.60 -2.33 17.45
CA ILE A 28 -0.32 -2.34 18.16
C ILE A 28 -0.45 -1.62 19.50
N GLY A 29 -1.01 -0.41 19.49
CA GLY A 29 -1.20 0.39 20.70
C GLY A 29 -2.09 -0.29 21.73
N TYR A 30 -3.15 -0.97 21.29
CA TYR A 30 -4.02 -1.75 22.18
C TYR A 30 -3.29 -2.95 22.79
N ASN A 31 -2.55 -3.72 21.98
CA ASN A 31 -1.78 -4.88 22.45
C ASN A 31 -0.67 -4.48 23.45
N LEU A 32 -0.15 -3.25 23.36
CA LEU A 32 0.82 -2.70 24.31
C LEU A 32 0.18 -2.05 25.54
N GLY A 33 -1.16 -2.03 25.65
CA GLY A 33 -1.89 -1.39 26.75
C GLY A 33 -1.93 0.14 26.71
N LEU A 34 -1.55 0.75 25.59
CA LEU A 34 -1.50 2.22 25.41
C LEU A 34 -2.84 2.81 24.92
N VAL A 35 -3.74 1.98 24.39
CA VAL A 35 -5.05 2.39 23.88
C VAL A 35 -6.15 1.86 24.82
N PRO A 36 -7.00 2.73 25.39
CA PRO A 36 -8.11 2.29 26.23
C PRO A 36 -9.13 1.44 25.46
N GLY A 37 -9.76 0.48 26.16
CA GLY A 37 -10.79 -0.41 25.59
C GLY A 37 -11.92 0.29 24.83
N PRO A 38 -12.53 1.36 25.34
CA PRO A 38 -13.58 2.10 24.62
C PRO A 38 -13.10 2.66 23.28
N VAL A 39 -11.92 3.28 23.26
CA VAL A 39 -11.31 3.84 22.04
C VAL A 39 -11.01 2.74 21.02
N TYR A 40 -10.54 1.59 21.47
CA TYR A 40 -10.30 0.44 20.60
C TYR A 40 -11.61 -0.14 20.04
N SER A 41 -12.67 -0.21 20.85
CA SER A 41 -13.99 -0.66 20.40
C SER A 41 -14.54 0.25 19.30
N ASP A 42 -14.43 1.58 19.46
CA ASP A 42 -14.87 2.54 18.46
C ASP A 42 -14.13 2.34 17.13
N PHE A 43 -12.81 2.15 17.20
CA PHE A 43 -11.99 1.80 16.04
C PHE A 43 -12.43 0.49 15.38
N CYS A 44 -12.72 -0.56 16.17
CA CYS A 44 -13.22 -1.83 15.64
C CYS A 44 -14.55 -1.66 14.90
N ARG A 45 -15.48 -0.84 15.42
CA ARG A 45 -16.74 -0.53 14.73
C ARG A 45 -16.50 0.23 13.42
N LYS A 46 -15.61 1.23 13.42
CA LYS A 46 -15.19 1.93 12.20
C LYS A 46 -14.60 0.97 11.16
N ARG A 47 -13.67 0.10 11.58
CA ARG A 47 -13.01 -0.91 10.72
C ARG A 47 -14.03 -1.85 10.09
N GLU A 48 -15.00 -2.34 10.85
CA GLU A 48 -16.04 -3.23 10.34
C GLU A 48 -16.96 -2.50 9.36
N ARG A 49 -17.37 -1.26 9.65
CA ARG A 49 -18.18 -0.46 8.73
C ARG A 49 -17.48 -0.22 7.38
N VAL A 50 -16.18 0.12 7.40
CA VAL A 50 -15.38 0.26 6.17
C VAL A 50 -15.39 -1.05 5.37
N LYS A 51 -15.18 -2.19 6.04
CA LYS A 51 -15.18 -3.51 5.39
C LYS A 51 -16.56 -3.83 4.77
N MET A 52 -17.65 -3.64 5.52
CA MET A 52 -19.00 -3.88 5.05
C MET A 52 -19.36 -3.01 3.84
N LEU A 53 -18.98 -1.73 3.85
CA LEU A 53 -19.24 -0.83 2.74
C LEU A 53 -18.42 -1.22 1.51
N LEU A 54 -17.14 -1.55 1.65
CA LEU A 54 -16.33 -2.04 0.52
C LEU A 54 -16.97 -3.26 -0.15
N GLU A 55 -17.43 -4.23 0.66
CA GLU A 55 -18.12 -5.41 0.13
C GLU A 55 -19.44 -5.05 -0.54
N ARG A 56 -20.25 -4.17 0.06
CA ARG A 56 -21.49 -3.67 -0.56
C ARG A 56 -21.22 -3.00 -1.91
N LEU A 57 -20.20 -2.14 -2.00
CA LEU A 57 -19.84 -1.47 -3.25
C LEU A 57 -19.41 -2.46 -4.34
N ARG A 58 -18.77 -3.58 -3.95
CA ARG A 58 -18.37 -4.66 -4.86
C ARG A 58 -19.55 -5.50 -5.33
N THR A 59 -20.54 -5.74 -4.47
CA THR A 59 -21.69 -6.61 -4.80
C THR A 59 -22.84 -5.86 -5.45
N THR A 60 -23.05 -4.58 -5.15
CA THR A 60 -24.13 -3.78 -5.72
C THR A 60 -23.87 -3.47 -7.19
N LYS A 61 -24.70 -4.05 -8.06
CA LYS A 61 -24.62 -3.90 -9.52
C LYS A 61 -25.58 -2.81 -9.99
N LEU A 62 -25.07 -1.89 -10.80
CA LEU A 62 -25.84 -0.91 -11.54
C LEU A 62 -26.05 -1.40 -12.97
N ARG A 63 -27.31 -1.41 -13.39
CA ARG A 63 -27.69 -1.69 -14.78
C ARG A 63 -27.90 -0.37 -15.51
N PRO A 64 -27.43 -0.23 -16.77
CA PRO A 64 -27.74 0.93 -17.59
C PRO A 64 -29.25 1.18 -17.66
N SER A 65 -29.66 2.39 -17.31
CA SER A 65 -31.04 2.88 -17.49
C SER A 65 -31.01 4.37 -17.79
N PRO A 66 -32.04 4.93 -18.46
CA PRO A 66 -32.11 6.37 -18.74
C PRO A 66 -31.92 7.20 -17.47
N GLY A 67 -32.63 6.88 -16.37
CA GLY A 67 -32.52 7.62 -15.12
C GLY A 67 -31.14 7.53 -14.44
N ILE A 68 -30.39 6.43 -14.60
CA ILE A 68 -29.01 6.35 -14.09
C ILE A 68 -28.07 7.18 -14.97
N ASN A 69 -28.23 7.10 -16.30
CA ASN A 69 -27.39 7.85 -17.23
C ASN A 69 -27.64 9.36 -17.15
N ASP A 70 -28.86 9.79 -16.87
CA ASP A 70 -29.20 11.19 -16.62
C ASP A 70 -28.47 11.72 -15.37
N ARG A 71 -28.53 10.98 -14.26
CA ARG A 71 -27.78 11.31 -13.02
C ARG A 71 -26.27 11.35 -13.25
N LEU A 72 -25.72 10.42 -14.04
CA LEU A 72 -24.30 10.44 -14.38
C LEU A 72 -23.92 11.65 -15.22
N LYS A 73 -24.78 12.05 -16.15
CA LYS A 73 -24.59 13.25 -16.98
C LYS A 73 -24.61 14.53 -16.14
N GLU A 74 -25.50 14.63 -15.15
CA GLU A 74 -25.52 15.75 -14.18
C GLU A 74 -24.23 15.83 -13.37
N LEU A 75 -23.62 14.69 -13.04
CA LEU A 75 -22.32 14.60 -12.37
C LEU A 75 -21.11 14.78 -13.31
N GLY A 76 -21.34 15.03 -14.60
CA GLY A 76 -20.29 15.17 -15.61
C GLY A 76 -19.57 13.85 -15.95
N SER A 77 -20.18 12.71 -15.62
CA SER A 77 -19.64 11.37 -15.86
C SER A 77 -20.15 10.77 -17.16
N SER A 78 -19.38 9.88 -17.78
CA SER A 78 -19.80 9.15 -18.97
C SER A 78 -20.98 8.22 -18.69
N PRO A 79 -21.87 7.96 -19.66
CA PRO A 79 -22.96 7.01 -19.47
C PRO A 79 -22.43 5.59 -19.23
N LEU A 80 -23.30 4.72 -18.72
CA LEU A 80 -23.05 3.29 -18.62
C LEU A 80 -23.63 2.58 -19.83
N ASP A 81 -22.78 1.82 -20.52
CA ASP A 81 -23.21 0.93 -21.62
C ASP A 81 -23.45 -0.50 -21.14
N ASN A 82 -22.77 -0.89 -20.05
CA ASN A 82 -22.79 -2.25 -19.50
C ASN A 82 -23.05 -2.22 -18.00
N VAL A 83 -23.49 -3.37 -17.47
CA VAL A 83 -23.64 -3.55 -16.02
C VAL A 83 -22.29 -3.36 -15.32
N THR A 84 -22.25 -2.50 -14.31
CA THR A 84 -21.06 -2.20 -13.52
C THR A 84 -21.36 -2.30 -12.02
N THR A 85 -20.33 -2.27 -11.16
CA THR A 85 -20.50 -2.19 -9.71
C THR A 85 -20.38 -0.74 -9.23
N LEU A 86 -20.90 -0.44 -8.03
CA LEU A 86 -20.67 0.88 -7.42
C LEU A 86 -19.19 1.13 -7.16
N GLU A 87 -18.42 0.11 -6.79
CA GLU A 87 -16.95 0.22 -6.66
C GLU A 87 -16.32 0.72 -7.96
N ARG A 88 -16.68 0.12 -9.10
CA ARG A 88 -16.16 0.55 -10.41
C ARG A 88 -16.63 1.94 -10.79
N LEU A 89 -17.83 2.35 -10.38
CA LEU A 89 -18.32 3.71 -10.59
C LEU A 89 -17.52 4.72 -9.75
N LEU A 90 -17.23 4.41 -8.48
CA LEU A 90 -16.47 5.26 -7.57
C LEU A 90 -15.00 5.43 -7.99
N ARG A 91 -14.46 4.53 -8.82
CA ARG A 91 -13.13 4.70 -9.44
C ARG A 91 -13.08 5.85 -10.46
N ARG A 92 -14.21 6.38 -10.91
CA ARG A 92 -14.25 7.56 -11.78
C ARG A 92 -13.94 8.81 -10.98
N ASN A 93 -13.11 9.70 -11.52
CA ASN A 93 -12.57 10.84 -10.77
C ASN A 93 -13.65 11.85 -10.35
N GLU A 94 -14.69 11.99 -11.16
CA GLU A 94 -15.84 12.86 -10.97
C GLU A 94 -16.88 12.32 -9.97
N ILE A 95 -16.77 11.03 -9.59
CA ILE A 95 -17.67 10.39 -8.64
C ILE A 95 -17.04 10.37 -7.25
N PHE A 96 -17.78 10.83 -6.24
CA PHE A 96 -17.40 10.81 -4.83
C PHE A 96 -18.35 9.90 -4.07
N PHE A 97 -17.95 9.43 -2.89
CA PHE A 97 -18.75 8.50 -2.10
C PHE A 97 -20.16 9.02 -1.83
N LYS A 98 -20.30 10.32 -1.53
CA LYS A 98 -21.58 11.00 -1.32
C LYS A 98 -22.56 10.85 -2.49
N HIS A 99 -22.05 10.75 -3.73
CA HIS A 99 -22.88 10.59 -4.93
C HIS A 99 -23.46 9.17 -5.06
N LEU A 100 -22.91 8.18 -4.34
CA LEU A 100 -23.37 6.79 -4.45
C LEU A 100 -24.77 6.56 -3.89
N SER A 101 -25.22 7.41 -2.97
CA SER A 101 -26.61 7.44 -2.46
C SER A 101 -27.63 7.67 -3.58
N LEU A 102 -27.24 8.38 -4.66
CA LEU A 102 -28.05 8.57 -5.86
C LEU A 102 -28.25 7.27 -6.65
N PHE A 103 -27.46 6.23 -6.41
CA PHE A 103 -27.53 4.98 -7.17
C PHE A 103 -27.92 3.78 -6.29
N ASP A 104 -27.73 3.87 -4.98
CA ASP A 104 -28.18 2.92 -3.97
C ASP A 104 -28.82 3.68 -2.80
N PRO A 105 -30.15 3.88 -2.80
CA PRO A 105 -30.86 4.61 -1.74
C PRO A 105 -30.71 3.99 -0.35
N GLY A 106 -30.33 2.71 -0.26
CA GLY A 106 -30.05 2.05 1.02
C GLY A 106 -28.63 2.28 1.54
N LEU A 107 -27.82 3.07 0.82
CA LEU A 107 -26.49 3.49 1.23
C LEU A 107 -26.62 4.76 2.08
N GLU A 108 -26.59 4.59 3.39
CA GLU A 108 -26.51 5.74 4.29
C GLU A 108 -25.15 6.43 4.15
N GLU A 109 -25.18 7.76 4.12
CA GLU A 109 -24.00 8.60 4.27
C GLU A 109 -23.54 8.44 5.73
N GLY A 110 -22.76 7.39 5.99
CA GLY A 110 -22.29 7.03 7.33
C GLY A 110 -21.35 8.07 7.93
N GLU A 111 -20.55 7.67 8.92
CA GLU A 111 -19.51 8.55 9.46
C GLU A 111 -18.56 9.03 8.33
N ILE A 112 -18.28 10.34 8.28
CA ILE A 112 -17.43 10.96 7.25
C ILE A 112 -16.10 10.22 7.10
N GLN A 113 -15.46 9.85 8.21
CA GLN A 113 -14.19 9.12 8.21
C GLN A 113 -14.28 7.74 7.55
N VAL A 114 -15.45 7.09 7.63
CA VAL A 114 -15.69 5.80 6.98
C VAL A 114 -15.83 5.99 5.47
N ALA A 115 -16.61 7.00 5.05
CA ALA A 115 -16.80 7.33 3.65
C ALA A 115 -15.49 7.72 2.95
N GLU A 116 -14.68 8.58 3.57
CA GLU A 116 -13.37 9.01 3.07
C GLU A 116 -12.39 7.84 2.95
N GLU A 117 -12.33 6.96 3.93
CA GLU A 117 -11.45 5.79 3.90
C GLU A 117 -11.88 4.79 2.81
N VAL A 118 -13.19 4.56 2.63
CA VAL A 118 -13.71 3.72 1.54
C VAL A 118 -13.39 4.35 0.18
N GLU A 119 -13.65 5.64 0.00
CA GLU A 119 -13.37 6.35 -1.25
C GLU A 119 -11.89 6.26 -1.62
N THR A 120 -11.01 6.54 -0.65
CA THR A 120 -9.57 6.54 -0.85
C THR A 120 -9.05 5.13 -1.17
N ARG A 121 -9.55 4.09 -0.49
CA ARG A 121 -9.19 2.69 -0.80
C ARG A 121 -9.60 2.31 -2.22
N VAL A 122 -10.80 2.67 -2.66
CA VAL A 122 -11.30 2.31 -3.99
C VAL A 122 -10.56 3.08 -5.09
N LYS A 123 -10.41 4.41 -4.95
CA LYS A 123 -9.76 5.25 -5.96
C LYS A 123 -8.27 4.94 -6.10
N TYR A 124 -7.59 4.62 -5.01
CA TYR A 124 -6.15 4.38 -5.01
C TYR A 124 -5.75 2.90 -4.93
N GLU A 125 -6.69 1.95 -5.00
CA GLU A 125 -6.46 0.51 -4.84
C GLU A 125 -5.24 0.01 -5.62
N GLY A 126 -5.15 0.32 -6.93
CA GLY A 126 -4.03 -0.13 -7.76
C GLY A 126 -2.67 0.43 -7.34
N TYR A 127 -2.64 1.66 -6.84
CA TYR A 127 -1.43 2.30 -6.33
C TYR A 127 -1.05 1.75 -4.94
N ILE A 128 -2.03 1.54 -4.07
CA ILE A 128 -1.88 0.91 -2.76
C ILE A 128 -1.29 -0.49 -2.93
N LEU A 129 -1.90 -1.34 -3.77
CA LEU A 129 -1.41 -2.70 -4.07
C LEU A 129 0.00 -2.70 -4.67
N ARG A 130 0.37 -1.66 -5.43
CA ARG A 130 1.74 -1.52 -5.93
C ARG A 130 2.72 -1.20 -4.81
N GLN A 131 2.37 -0.30 -3.89
CA GLN A 131 3.20 0.04 -2.74
C GLN A 131 3.33 -1.15 -1.77
N GLU A 132 2.26 -1.90 -1.53
CA GLU A 132 2.28 -3.10 -0.70
C GLU A 132 3.24 -4.16 -1.25
N ARG A 133 3.20 -4.44 -2.57
CA ARG A 133 4.16 -5.34 -3.22
C ARG A 133 5.61 -4.88 -3.09
N GLN A 134 5.85 -3.56 -3.13
CA GLN A 134 7.19 -3.01 -2.90
C GLN A 134 7.64 -3.23 -1.45
N VAL A 135 6.77 -3.00 -0.48
CA VAL A 135 7.05 -3.24 0.94
C VAL A 135 7.33 -4.72 1.20
N GLU A 136 6.55 -5.62 0.62
CA GLU A 136 6.76 -7.07 0.74
C GLU A 136 8.11 -7.49 0.17
N LYS A 137 8.47 -6.99 -1.03
CA LYS A 137 9.79 -7.22 -1.63
C LYS A 137 10.92 -6.74 -0.72
N LEU A 138 10.79 -5.55 -0.13
CA LEU A 138 11.79 -5.03 0.81
C LEU A 138 11.90 -5.91 2.07
N ARG A 139 10.77 -6.31 2.66
CA ARG A 139 10.75 -7.22 3.83
C ARG A 139 11.43 -8.54 3.51
N HIS A 140 11.15 -9.10 2.34
CA HIS A 140 11.82 -10.30 1.87
C HIS A 140 13.34 -10.10 1.76
N MET A 141 13.79 -9.01 1.14
CA MET A 141 15.22 -8.69 1.05
C MET A 141 15.89 -8.47 2.40
N GLU A 142 15.19 -7.89 3.38
CA GLU A 142 15.71 -7.77 4.75
C GLU A 142 15.88 -9.12 5.45
N SER A 143 14.98 -10.07 5.18
CA SER A 143 15.08 -11.41 5.74
C SER A 143 16.23 -12.23 5.15
N LEU A 144 16.67 -11.91 3.93
CA LEU A 144 17.76 -12.59 3.24
C LEU A 144 19.12 -12.13 3.80
N ARG A 145 19.65 -12.91 4.74
CA ARG A 145 20.96 -12.67 5.35
C ARG A 145 22.09 -12.90 4.35
N ILE A 146 23.11 -12.06 4.46
CA ILE A 146 24.39 -12.27 3.79
C ILE A 146 25.31 -12.91 4.83
N PRO A 147 25.82 -14.14 4.61
CA PRO A 147 26.77 -14.78 5.51
C PRO A 147 28.05 -13.98 5.65
N ASP A 148 28.64 -13.98 6.84
CA ASP A 148 30.01 -13.52 7.09
C ASP A 148 30.84 -14.77 7.46
N PRO A 149 31.95 -15.09 6.76
CA PRO A 149 32.60 -14.33 5.69
C PRO A 149 31.97 -14.54 4.30
N ILE A 150 31.83 -13.43 3.54
CA ILE A 150 31.60 -13.45 2.09
C ILE A 150 32.72 -12.67 1.38
N ASP A 151 33.28 -13.25 0.32
CA ASP A 151 34.21 -12.52 -0.55
C ASP A 151 33.46 -11.94 -1.76
N TYR A 152 33.19 -10.63 -1.75
CA TYR A 152 32.50 -9.98 -2.87
C TYR A 152 33.30 -10.01 -4.19
N ARG A 153 34.59 -10.34 -4.16
CA ARG A 153 35.41 -10.51 -5.38
C ARG A 153 34.98 -11.73 -6.19
N THR A 154 34.47 -12.78 -5.52
CA THR A 154 33.98 -14.00 -6.19
C THR A 154 32.57 -13.87 -6.75
N VAL A 155 31.88 -12.76 -6.47
CA VAL A 155 30.56 -12.49 -7.04
C VAL A 155 30.72 -11.92 -8.45
N HIS A 156 30.25 -12.68 -9.44
CA HIS A 156 30.23 -12.26 -10.84
C HIS A 156 29.16 -11.18 -11.08
N GLY A 157 29.48 -10.19 -11.92
CA GLY A 157 28.56 -9.10 -12.28
C GLY A 157 28.61 -7.88 -11.35
N LEU A 158 29.47 -7.87 -10.32
CA LEU A 158 29.73 -6.67 -9.52
C LEU A 158 30.86 -5.84 -10.12
N SER A 159 30.68 -4.52 -10.18
CA SER A 159 31.75 -3.58 -10.51
C SER A 159 32.74 -3.46 -9.36
N ASN A 160 33.94 -2.93 -9.64
CA ASN A 160 34.96 -2.72 -8.61
C ASN A 160 34.48 -1.74 -7.52
N GLU A 161 33.80 -0.66 -7.89
CA GLU A 161 33.22 0.31 -6.94
C GLU A 161 32.19 -0.36 -6.00
N VAL A 162 31.33 -1.21 -6.55
CA VAL A 162 30.32 -1.95 -5.78
C VAL A 162 30.99 -2.93 -4.81
N ARG A 163 32.00 -3.69 -5.28
CA ARG A 163 32.76 -4.63 -4.44
C ARG A 163 33.45 -3.92 -3.28
N GLU A 164 34.06 -2.77 -3.53
CA GLU A 164 34.73 -1.96 -2.51
C GLU A 164 33.73 -1.48 -1.45
N LYS A 165 32.59 -0.91 -1.88
CA LYS A 165 31.52 -0.46 -0.99
C LYS A 165 30.98 -1.59 -0.11
N LEU A 166 30.67 -2.74 -0.70
CA LEU A 166 30.15 -3.90 0.03
C LEU A 166 31.18 -4.48 1.00
N SER A 167 32.45 -4.59 0.60
CA SER A 167 33.52 -5.10 1.45
C SER A 167 33.81 -4.19 2.64
N LYS A 168 33.65 -2.87 2.46
CA LYS A 168 33.83 -1.87 3.52
C LYS A 168 32.65 -1.81 4.49
N ILE A 169 31.42 -1.84 3.98
CA ILE A 169 30.20 -1.68 4.79
C ILE A 169 29.76 -3.00 5.44
N ARG A 170 30.05 -4.13 4.80
CA ARG A 170 29.66 -5.49 5.23
C ARG A 170 28.19 -5.59 5.65
N PRO A 171 27.25 -5.37 4.71
CA PRO A 171 25.84 -5.45 5.03
C PRO A 171 25.43 -6.84 5.51
N VAL A 172 24.59 -6.92 6.54
CA VAL A 172 24.11 -8.18 7.14
C VAL A 172 22.91 -8.77 6.41
N SER A 173 22.29 -8.02 5.49
CA SER A 173 21.15 -8.45 4.67
C SER A 173 21.22 -7.86 3.27
N LEU A 174 20.55 -8.49 2.29
CA LEU A 174 20.38 -7.92 0.96
C LEU A 174 19.59 -6.60 0.99
N GLY A 175 18.65 -6.47 1.92
CA GLY A 175 17.90 -5.23 2.13
C GLY A 175 18.81 -4.07 2.56
N GLN A 176 19.74 -4.31 3.50
CA GLN A 176 20.73 -3.32 3.88
C GLN A 176 21.67 -2.98 2.72
N ALA A 177 22.15 -4.00 1.98
CA ALA A 177 23.00 -3.78 0.82
C ALA A 177 22.34 -2.87 -0.22
N ALA A 178 21.04 -3.03 -0.47
CA ALA A 178 20.29 -2.26 -1.45
C ALA A 178 20.13 -0.78 -1.09
N ARG A 179 20.26 -0.40 0.19
CA ARG A 179 20.21 1.01 0.63
C ARG A 179 21.57 1.72 0.57
N ILE A 180 22.64 1.00 0.30
CA ILE A 180 23.97 1.61 0.17
C ILE A 180 24.02 2.44 -1.11
N SER A 181 24.45 3.70 -0.99
CA SER A 181 24.53 4.63 -2.11
C SER A 181 25.42 4.09 -3.24
N GLY A 182 24.88 4.06 -4.46
CA GLY A 182 25.54 3.55 -5.65
C GLY A 182 25.45 2.03 -5.83
N ILE A 183 24.75 1.29 -4.97
CA ILE A 183 24.40 -0.10 -5.24
C ILE A 183 23.19 -0.16 -6.17
N THR A 184 23.35 -0.88 -7.28
CA THR A 184 22.30 -1.03 -8.30
C THR A 184 21.44 -2.28 -8.05
N PRO A 185 20.20 -2.32 -8.57
CA PRO A 185 19.39 -3.54 -8.52
C PRO A 185 20.07 -4.76 -9.13
N ALA A 186 20.87 -4.56 -10.20
CA ALA A 186 21.64 -5.63 -10.83
C ALA A 186 22.70 -6.23 -9.89
N ALA A 187 23.38 -5.39 -9.09
CA ALA A 187 24.33 -5.87 -8.09
C ALA A 187 23.65 -6.71 -7.00
N ILE A 188 22.46 -6.31 -6.54
CA ILE A 188 21.69 -7.09 -5.57
C ILE A 188 21.29 -8.46 -6.14
N MET A 189 20.86 -8.50 -7.41
CA MET A 189 20.55 -9.76 -8.09
C MET A 189 21.78 -10.67 -8.19
N ALA A 190 22.95 -10.12 -8.52
CA ALA A 190 24.20 -10.87 -8.58
C ALA A 190 24.55 -11.53 -7.23
N ILE A 191 24.42 -10.78 -6.13
CA ILE A 191 24.65 -11.33 -4.77
C ILE A 191 23.61 -12.41 -4.46
N GLN A 192 22.32 -12.17 -4.75
CA GLN A 192 21.26 -13.14 -4.49
C GLN A 192 21.49 -14.47 -5.23
N VAL A 193 21.90 -14.41 -6.50
CA VAL A 193 22.24 -15.60 -7.30
C VAL A 193 23.46 -16.31 -6.71
N HIS A 194 24.48 -15.57 -6.27
CA HIS A 194 25.67 -16.15 -5.64
C HIS A 194 25.33 -16.89 -4.33
N LEU A 195 24.49 -16.28 -3.47
CA LEU A 195 24.04 -16.90 -2.22
C LEU A 195 23.23 -18.18 -2.45
N LYS A 196 22.40 -18.22 -3.51
CA LYS A 196 21.67 -19.45 -3.90
C LYS A 196 22.59 -20.57 -4.39
N LYS A 197 23.69 -20.24 -5.08
CA LYS A 197 24.66 -21.25 -5.53
C LYS A 197 25.44 -21.86 -4.38
N GLY A 198 25.80 -21.07 -3.37
CA GLY A 198 26.52 -21.54 -2.19
C GLY A 198 25.68 -22.34 -1.18
N SER A 199 24.34 -22.29 -1.28
CA SER A 199 23.42 -23.03 -0.39
C SER A 199 22.92 -24.36 -0.96
N CYS A 200 23.23 -24.66 -2.23
CA CYS A 200 22.97 -25.96 -2.87
C CYS A 200 24.23 -26.86 -2.90
N GLY A 201 25.22 -26.59 -2.06
CA GLY A 201 26.46 -27.36 -1.92
C GLY A 201 26.57 -27.98 -0.55
#